data_AF-A0A0G9GZZ7-F1
#
_entry.id   AF-A0A0G9GZZ7-F1
#
_cell.length_a   1.000
_cell.length_b   1.000
_cell.length_c   1.000
_cell.angle_alpha   90.00
_cell.angle_beta   90.00
_cell.angle_gamma   90.00
#
_symmetry.space_group_name_H-M   'P 1'
#
loop_
_entity.id
_entity.type
_entity.pdbx_description
1 polymer ?
#
loop_
_entity_poly.entity_id
_entity_poly.type
_entity_poly.pdbx_seq_one_letter_code
_entity_poly.pdbx_strand_id
1 'polypeptide(L)'
;MKQLLRLPAFYLSMPLLLTCGLTLLSYDLPPDYLQGILLLAVMAIAIFAFDAVAGIRLPRSTVFRHRDYVGTRDALIALLFAGLIVVFCLLDLTLFPIPLFSTPSSYANMEGGRDHIRHVSDMCWVLPPIGLLCARSKWLRVALVVAGLLFPVLVIDRNRIFAALFAMALVILFRRDDARPLPWKTVAVLAVGGAVVFSVLGILRSGTLDYVTLPFSDLYKASPQGVKWLLLYASAGPYNFGSILAKHYTDSHFLINQLVPMSGSIATAGTGIPLDAANINVGTEFFPFLMAFGPVGAVGSIIALYALLLWSVRRLQPTVPLFGWLIFLRVSYTCLMAPFAPQAFTWTNAGFIVLCLLMQLIAALLPNRRQGRPQHPYAHALSSVVPPSLP
;
A
#
# COMPACT_ATOMS: atom_id res chain seq x y z
N MET A 1 -14.76 -6.02 -14.61
CA MET A 1 -14.17 -5.27 -13.47
C MET A 1 -14.37 -5.95 -12.11
N LYS A 2 -15.60 -6.33 -11.68
CA LYS A 2 -15.83 -6.93 -10.34
C LYS A 2 -15.00 -8.20 -10.06
N GLN A 3 -14.82 -9.05 -11.07
CA GLN A 3 -14.03 -10.27 -10.94
C GLN A 3 -12.51 -10.01 -10.91
N LEU A 4 -12.04 -8.97 -11.60
CA LEU A 4 -10.62 -8.61 -11.65
C LEU A 4 -10.11 -8.14 -10.28
N LEU A 5 -10.87 -7.31 -9.56
CA LEU A 5 -10.51 -6.88 -8.20
C LEU A 5 -10.40 -8.02 -7.19
N ARG A 6 -10.97 -9.19 -7.52
CA ARG A 6 -10.88 -10.39 -6.68
C ARG A 6 -9.70 -11.29 -7.05
N LEU A 7 -8.96 -10.98 -8.11
CA LEU A 7 -7.72 -11.64 -8.47
C LEU A 7 -6.58 -11.06 -7.61
N PRO A 8 -5.86 -11.86 -6.82
CA PRO A 8 -4.62 -11.44 -6.20
C PRO A 8 -3.67 -10.75 -7.20
N ALA A 9 -3.42 -11.35 -8.37
CA ALA A 9 -2.49 -10.83 -9.38
C ALA A 9 -2.85 -9.43 -9.87
N PHE A 10 -4.11 -8.99 -9.76
CA PHE A 10 -4.52 -7.64 -10.15
C PHE A 10 -3.73 -6.56 -9.40
N TYR A 11 -3.38 -6.78 -8.14
CA TYR A 11 -2.69 -5.79 -7.31
C TYR A 11 -1.19 -5.67 -7.59
N LEU A 12 -0.61 -6.62 -8.33
CA LEU A 12 0.82 -6.65 -8.67
C LEU A 12 1.04 -6.50 -10.18
N SER A 13 0.40 -7.37 -10.98
CA SER A 13 0.63 -7.45 -12.41
C SER A 13 0.08 -6.24 -13.17
N MET A 14 -1.10 -5.73 -12.82
CA MET A 14 -1.67 -4.58 -13.54
C MET A 14 -0.86 -3.30 -13.35
N PRO A 15 -0.45 -2.92 -12.12
CA PRO A 15 0.48 -1.83 -11.92
C PRO A 15 1.78 -2.04 -12.70
N LEU A 16 2.39 -3.22 -12.63
CA LEU A 16 3.65 -3.49 -13.32
C LEU A 16 3.53 -3.37 -14.85
N LEU A 17 2.45 -3.88 -15.44
CA LEU A 17 2.17 -3.74 -16.88
C LEU A 17 1.89 -2.29 -17.28
N LEU A 18 1.07 -1.58 -16.49
CA LEU A 18 0.78 -0.18 -16.73
C LEU A 18 2.07 0.64 -16.75
N THR A 19 2.98 0.39 -15.81
CA THR A 19 4.23 1.15 -15.70
C THR A 19 5.23 0.80 -16.79
N CYS A 20 5.28 -0.46 -17.22
CA CYS A 20 6.05 -0.83 -18.41
C CYS A 20 5.52 -0.07 -19.63
N GLY A 21 4.21 -0.05 -19.83
CA GLY A 21 3.58 0.73 -20.92
C GLY A 21 3.86 2.23 -20.83
N LEU A 22 3.71 2.82 -19.63
CA LEU A 22 4.04 4.24 -19.42
C LEU A 22 5.51 4.54 -19.67
N THR A 23 6.41 3.60 -19.37
CA THR A 23 7.84 3.74 -19.65
C THR A 23 8.11 3.78 -21.15
N LEU A 24 7.52 2.85 -21.92
CA LEU A 24 7.61 2.85 -23.39
C LEU A 24 7.04 4.12 -24.02
N LEU A 25 6.05 4.76 -23.38
CA LEU A 25 5.44 6.01 -23.86
C LEU A 25 6.21 7.27 -23.42
N SER A 26 6.91 7.22 -22.29
CA SER A 26 7.52 8.41 -21.67
C SER A 26 8.98 8.62 -22.09
N TYR A 27 9.65 7.58 -22.59
CA TYR A 27 11.07 7.63 -22.96
C TYR A 27 11.32 7.13 -24.37
N ASP A 28 12.25 7.78 -25.06
CA ASP A 28 12.90 7.28 -26.27
C ASP A 28 13.99 6.28 -25.84
N LEU A 29 13.55 5.04 -25.58
CA LEU A 29 14.38 4.03 -24.92
C LEU A 29 15.56 3.56 -25.78
N PRO A 30 16.76 3.47 -25.19
CA PRO A 30 17.85 2.68 -25.75
C PRO A 30 17.42 1.22 -25.99
N PRO A 31 17.79 0.59 -27.14
CA PRO A 31 17.33 -0.76 -27.49
C PRO A 31 17.69 -1.84 -26.46
N ASP A 32 18.82 -1.68 -25.79
CA ASP A 32 19.33 -2.56 -24.74
C ASP A 32 18.47 -2.53 -23.46
N TYR A 33 17.78 -1.43 -23.18
CA TYR A 33 16.97 -1.29 -21.95
C TYR A 33 15.65 -2.04 -22.04
N LEU A 34 15.20 -2.34 -23.26
CA LEU A 34 13.95 -3.06 -23.53
C LEU A 34 13.92 -4.43 -22.85
N GLN A 35 15.07 -5.10 -22.72
CA GLN A 35 15.15 -6.42 -22.09
C GLN A 35 14.62 -6.41 -20.64
N GLY A 36 14.96 -5.39 -19.86
CA GLY A 36 14.49 -5.28 -18.48
C GLY A 36 13.00 -4.99 -18.39
N ILE A 37 12.48 -4.16 -19.29
CA ILE A 37 11.05 -3.86 -19.37
C ILE A 37 10.26 -5.12 -19.77
N LEU A 38 10.76 -5.87 -20.75
CA LEU A 38 10.16 -7.14 -21.18
C LEU A 38 10.18 -8.17 -20.05
N LEU A 39 11.26 -8.27 -19.26
CA LEU A 39 11.33 -9.17 -18.11
C LEU A 39 10.20 -8.87 -17.12
N LEU A 40 10.01 -7.59 -16.75
CA LEU A 40 8.94 -7.17 -15.85
C LEU A 40 7.55 -7.47 -16.43
N ALA A 41 7.33 -7.17 -17.71
CA ALA A 41 6.06 -7.39 -18.38
C ALA A 41 5.71 -8.89 -18.51
N VAL A 42 6.67 -9.72 -18.92
CA VAL A 42 6.50 -11.17 -19.04
C VAL A 42 6.19 -11.79 -17.68
N MET A 43 6.90 -11.40 -16.63
CA MET A 43 6.62 -11.88 -15.27
C MET A 43 5.23 -11.45 -14.79
N ALA A 44 4.81 -10.22 -15.07
CA ALA A 44 3.48 -9.74 -14.74
C ALA A 44 2.38 -10.57 -15.45
N ILE A 45 2.55 -10.84 -16.75
CA ILE A 45 1.64 -11.66 -17.56
C ILE A 45 1.61 -13.09 -17.03
N ALA A 46 2.77 -13.70 -16.75
CA ALA A 46 2.88 -15.05 -16.23
C ALA A 46 2.15 -15.21 -14.89
N ILE A 47 2.34 -14.26 -13.97
CA ILE A 47 1.61 -14.23 -12.69
C ILE A 47 0.11 -14.10 -12.91
N PHE A 48 -0.32 -13.21 -13.81
CA PHE A 48 -1.73 -12.99 -14.09
C PHE A 48 -2.39 -14.24 -14.70
N ALA A 49 -1.71 -14.89 -15.64
CA ALA A 49 -2.14 -16.14 -16.25
C ALA A 49 -2.20 -17.28 -15.22
N PHE A 50 -1.17 -17.42 -14.39
CA PHE A 50 -1.16 -18.39 -13.30
C PHE A 50 -2.33 -18.19 -12.34
N ASP A 51 -2.58 -16.95 -11.90
CA ASP A 51 -3.68 -16.64 -10.97
C ASP A 51 -5.07 -16.86 -11.61
N ALA A 52 -5.20 -16.61 -12.92
CA ALA A 52 -6.41 -16.92 -13.66
C ALA A 52 -6.76 -18.42 -13.57
N VAL A 53 -5.76 -19.30 -13.70
CA VAL A 53 -5.89 -20.77 -13.65
C VAL A 53 -5.97 -21.31 -12.22
N ALA A 54 -5.18 -20.78 -11.28
CA ALA A 54 -5.09 -21.28 -9.91
C ALA A 54 -6.39 -21.12 -9.10
N GLY A 55 -7.32 -20.27 -9.57
CA GLY A 55 -8.66 -20.12 -8.98
C GLY A 55 -8.67 -19.46 -7.58
N ILE A 56 -7.53 -18.95 -7.10
CA ILE A 56 -7.45 -18.24 -5.82
C ILE A 56 -8.15 -16.89 -6.00
N ARG A 57 -9.13 -16.61 -5.14
CA ARG A 57 -9.90 -15.36 -5.19
C ARG A 57 -10.06 -14.77 -3.80
N LEU A 58 -10.09 -13.45 -3.75
CA LEU A 58 -10.54 -12.75 -2.55
C LEU A 58 -11.97 -13.17 -2.19
N PRO A 59 -12.34 -13.11 -0.88
CA PRO A 59 -13.71 -13.32 -0.42
C PRO A 59 -14.71 -12.46 -1.21
N ARG A 60 -15.96 -12.91 -1.27
CA ARG A 60 -17.02 -12.11 -1.91
C ARG A 60 -17.27 -10.85 -1.05
N SER A 61 -17.65 -9.75 -1.69
CA SER A 61 -18.01 -8.49 -1.02
C SER A 61 -19.10 -8.68 0.06
N THR A 62 -19.99 -9.65 -0.13
CA THR A 62 -20.99 -10.05 0.87
C THR A 62 -20.34 -10.43 2.21
N VAL A 63 -19.23 -11.18 2.19
CA VAL A 63 -18.50 -11.58 3.40
C VAL A 63 -17.90 -10.36 4.09
N PHE A 64 -17.25 -9.46 3.33
CA PHE A 64 -16.70 -8.20 3.85
C PHE A 64 -17.78 -7.27 4.44
N ARG A 65 -18.97 -7.24 3.82
CA ARG A 65 -20.10 -6.41 4.24
C ARG A 65 -20.76 -6.96 5.51
N HIS A 66 -21.01 -8.27 5.57
CA HIS A 66 -21.65 -8.92 6.72
C HIS A 66 -20.77 -8.93 7.97
N ARG A 67 -19.45 -8.79 7.80
CA ARG A 67 -18.55 -8.70 8.94
C ARG A 67 -18.65 -7.34 9.61
N ASP A 68 -19.15 -7.35 10.85
CA ASP A 68 -19.09 -6.22 11.77
C ASP A 68 -17.99 -6.44 12.80
N TYR A 69 -17.09 -5.46 12.94
CA TYR A 69 -16.02 -5.46 13.93
C TYR A 69 -16.40 -4.61 15.15
N VAL A 70 -17.43 -3.76 15.07
CA VAL A 70 -17.77 -2.83 16.15
C VAL A 70 -18.10 -3.58 17.44
N GLY A 71 -17.41 -3.19 18.52
CA GLY A 71 -17.59 -3.80 19.84
C GLY A 71 -17.03 -5.22 19.97
N THR A 72 -16.14 -5.65 19.05
CA THR A 72 -15.38 -6.90 19.18
C THR A 72 -14.03 -6.66 19.87
N ARG A 73 -13.39 -7.74 20.33
CA ARG A 73 -12.05 -7.72 20.92
C ARG A 73 -11.01 -7.20 19.92
N ASP A 74 -11.11 -7.63 18.66
CA ASP A 74 -10.26 -7.16 17.57
C ASP A 74 -10.36 -5.64 17.39
N ALA A 75 -11.58 -5.09 17.40
CA ALA A 75 -11.80 -3.65 17.28
C ALA A 75 -11.26 -2.86 18.48
N LEU A 76 -11.35 -3.40 19.70
CA LEU A 76 -10.75 -2.76 20.87
C LEU A 76 -9.23 -2.62 20.70
N ILE A 77 -8.54 -3.73 20.37
CA ILE A 77 -7.09 -3.72 20.16
C ILE A 77 -6.71 -2.79 19.00
N ALA A 78 -7.44 -2.84 17.88
CA ALA A 78 -7.20 -1.96 16.75
C ALA A 78 -7.40 -0.46 17.10
N LEU A 79 -8.42 -0.13 17.89
CA LEU A 79 -8.65 1.26 18.32
C LEU A 79 -7.58 1.74 19.32
N LEU A 80 -7.09 0.88 20.21
CA LEU A 80 -5.95 1.19 21.09
C LEU A 80 -4.69 1.45 20.26
N PHE A 81 -4.43 0.60 19.26
CA PHE A 81 -3.34 0.77 18.32
C PHE A 81 -3.46 2.07 17.52
N ALA A 82 -4.66 2.40 17.02
CA ALA A 82 -4.91 3.67 16.35
C ALA A 82 -4.68 4.87 17.29
N GLY A 83 -5.08 4.78 18.56
CA GLY A 83 -4.80 5.78 19.58
C GLY A 83 -3.29 6.00 19.77
N LEU A 84 -2.51 4.92 19.86
CA LEU A 84 -1.06 4.98 19.94
C LEU A 84 -0.45 5.70 18.73
N ILE A 85 -0.88 5.35 17.51
CA ILE A 85 -0.40 6.02 16.30
C ILE A 85 -0.74 7.52 16.33
N VAL A 86 -1.96 7.89 16.75
CA VAL A 86 -2.35 9.31 16.87
C VAL A 86 -1.43 10.06 17.85
N VAL A 87 -1.12 9.46 19.01
CA VAL A 87 -0.15 10.04 19.96
C VAL A 87 1.20 10.26 19.29
N PHE A 88 1.72 9.28 18.57
CA PHE A 88 3.01 9.43 17.87
C PHE A 88 2.97 10.44 16.73
N CYS A 89 1.84 10.58 16.02
CA CYS A 89 1.66 11.64 15.04
C CYS A 89 1.70 13.03 15.69
N LEU A 90 1.07 13.18 16.85
CA LEU A 90 1.12 14.44 17.61
C LEU A 90 2.53 14.71 18.14
N LEU A 91 3.24 13.69 18.64
CA LEU A 91 4.63 13.83 19.06
C LEU A 91 5.54 14.25 17.89
N ASP A 92 5.39 13.68 16.69
CA ASP A 92 6.19 14.11 15.53
C ASP A 92 5.94 15.60 15.20
N LEU A 93 4.66 16.01 15.16
CA LEU A 93 4.29 17.38 14.82
C LEU A 93 4.62 18.42 15.90
N THR A 94 4.79 18.01 17.16
CA THR A 94 5.04 18.94 18.29
C THR A 94 6.51 19.00 18.67
N LEU A 95 7.25 17.89 18.55
CA LEU A 95 8.67 17.81 18.91
C LEU A 95 9.59 18.20 17.76
N PHE A 96 9.12 18.16 16.51
CA PHE A 96 9.94 18.44 15.32
C PHE A 96 9.29 19.48 14.41
N PRO A 97 10.11 20.22 13.65
CA PRO A 97 9.60 21.18 12.69
C PRO A 97 8.73 20.47 11.63
N ILE A 98 7.55 21.02 11.39
CA ILE A 98 6.61 20.53 10.39
C ILE A 98 7.17 20.85 9.00
N PRO A 99 7.54 19.85 8.17
CA PRO A 99 8.21 20.09 6.89
C PRO A 99 7.44 21.00 5.94
N LEU A 100 6.10 20.95 5.96
CA LEU A 100 5.25 21.79 5.12
C LEU A 100 5.36 23.29 5.44
N PHE A 101 5.61 23.66 6.69
CA PHE A 101 5.61 25.07 7.13
C PHE A 101 7.00 25.65 7.34
N SER A 102 8.02 24.80 7.54
CA SER A 102 9.38 25.23 7.90
C SER A 102 10.33 25.17 6.71
N THR A 103 10.72 23.97 6.30
CA THR A 103 11.63 23.74 5.18
C THR A 103 11.37 22.35 4.61
N PRO A 104 10.97 22.20 3.33
CA PRO A 104 10.69 20.88 2.74
C PRO A 104 11.87 19.90 2.81
N SER A 105 13.10 20.41 2.82
CA SER A 105 14.33 19.61 2.99
C SER A 105 14.43 18.93 4.36
N SER A 106 13.80 19.48 5.40
CA SER A 106 13.77 18.90 6.75
C SER A 106 13.01 17.57 6.84
N TYR A 107 12.27 17.19 5.78
CA TYR A 107 11.67 15.86 5.66
C TYR A 107 12.70 14.74 5.76
N ALA A 108 13.87 14.92 5.12
CA ALA A 108 14.91 13.89 5.04
C ALA A 108 15.81 13.87 6.28
N ASN A 109 15.71 14.88 7.15
CA ASN A 109 16.47 14.95 8.39
C ASN A 109 15.81 14.06 9.45
N MET A 110 16.34 12.84 9.56
CA MET A 110 15.97 11.84 10.56
C MET A 110 16.91 11.86 11.79
N GLU A 111 17.63 12.97 12.00
CA GLU A 111 18.55 13.11 13.13
C GLU A 111 17.80 13.13 14.48
N GLY A 112 18.46 12.59 15.51
CA GLY A 112 17.91 12.46 16.86
C GLY A 112 16.82 11.39 16.99
N GLY A 113 16.02 11.46 18.05
CA GLY A 113 14.93 10.51 18.32
C GLY A 113 13.76 10.56 17.32
N ARG A 114 13.86 11.39 16.26
CA ARG A 114 12.81 11.54 15.24
C ARG A 114 12.56 10.25 14.48
N ASP A 115 13.60 9.50 14.14
CA ASP A 115 13.47 8.25 13.38
C ASP A 115 12.59 7.22 14.13
N HIS A 116 12.78 7.09 15.44
CA HIS A 116 11.97 6.21 16.29
C HIS A 116 10.50 6.62 16.34
N ILE A 117 10.22 7.93 16.39
CA ILE A 117 8.85 8.45 16.37
C ILE A 117 8.22 8.27 14.98
N ARG A 118 9.01 8.50 13.93
CA ARG A 118 8.63 8.35 12.53
C ARG A 118 8.23 6.91 12.21
N HIS A 119 8.94 5.92 12.74
CA HIS A 119 8.64 4.50 12.53
C HIS A 119 7.21 4.12 12.97
N VAL A 120 6.69 4.73 14.03
CA VAL A 120 5.33 4.49 14.52
C VAL A 120 4.31 5.40 13.83
N SER A 121 4.60 6.70 13.71
CA SER A 121 3.70 7.68 13.09
C SER A 121 3.50 7.44 11.58
N ASP A 122 4.46 6.84 10.88
CA ASP A 122 4.33 6.37 9.50
C ASP A 122 3.22 5.33 9.30
N MET A 123 2.77 4.66 10.37
CA MET A 123 1.61 3.76 10.34
C MET A 123 0.27 4.50 10.34
N CYS A 124 0.26 5.84 10.24
CA CYS A 124 -0.94 6.68 10.11
C CYS A 124 -1.91 6.27 8.99
N TRP A 125 -1.41 5.60 7.94
CA TRP A 125 -2.24 5.08 6.85
C TRP A 125 -3.30 4.05 7.31
N VAL A 126 -3.11 3.47 8.50
CA VAL A 126 -4.03 2.49 9.11
C VAL A 126 -5.21 3.18 9.82
N LEU A 127 -5.10 4.48 10.13
CA LEU A 127 -6.16 5.22 10.83
C LEU A 127 -7.48 5.25 10.04
N PRO A 128 -7.50 5.57 8.72
CA PRO A 128 -8.74 5.55 7.95
C PRO A 128 -9.42 4.18 7.90
N PRO A 129 -8.76 3.05 7.55
CA PRO A 129 -9.42 1.74 7.56
C PRO A 129 -9.88 1.33 8.95
N ILE A 130 -9.14 1.60 10.04
CA ILE A 130 -9.61 1.32 11.41
C ILE A 130 -10.84 2.17 11.74
N GLY A 131 -10.85 3.46 11.40
CA GLY A 131 -11.99 4.33 11.61
C GLY A 131 -13.25 3.85 10.88
N LEU A 132 -13.11 3.38 9.65
CA LEU A 132 -14.22 2.87 8.84
C LEU A 132 -14.73 1.49 9.30
N LEU A 133 -13.86 0.65 9.86
CA LEU A 133 -14.19 -0.73 10.24
C LEU A 133 -14.63 -0.86 11.70
N CYS A 134 -14.00 -0.11 12.62
CA CYS A 134 -14.09 -0.35 14.06
C CYS A 134 -14.83 0.76 14.82
N ALA A 135 -14.86 2.00 14.31
CA ALA A 135 -15.43 3.13 15.06
C ALA A 135 -16.96 3.12 15.03
N ARG A 136 -17.56 3.07 16.23
CA ARG A 136 -19.01 3.17 16.45
C ARG A 136 -19.52 4.60 16.28
N SER A 137 -18.80 5.59 16.81
CA SER A 137 -19.21 6.99 16.73
C SER A 137 -18.78 7.61 15.40
N LYS A 138 -19.67 8.42 14.82
CA LYS A 138 -19.39 9.16 13.58
C LYS A 138 -18.20 10.11 13.76
N TRP A 139 -18.09 10.74 14.93
CA TRP A 139 -16.99 11.64 15.26
C TRP A 139 -15.64 10.94 15.29
N LEU A 140 -15.51 9.80 15.98
CA LEU A 140 -14.25 9.06 16.02
C LEU A 140 -13.85 8.56 14.63
N ARG A 141 -14.83 8.08 13.84
CA ARG A 141 -14.59 7.69 12.44
C ARG A 141 -14.00 8.84 11.63
N VAL A 142 -14.64 10.01 11.68
CA VAL A 142 -14.20 11.20 10.93
C VAL A 142 -12.82 11.64 11.44
N ALA A 143 -12.60 11.69 12.74
CA ALA A 143 -11.32 12.08 13.33
C ALA A 143 -10.17 11.18 12.86
N LEU A 144 -10.36 9.86 12.86
CA LEU A 144 -9.33 8.91 12.40
C LEU A 144 -9.05 9.02 10.89
N VAL A 145 -10.10 9.23 10.08
CA VAL A 145 -9.94 9.45 8.64
C VAL A 145 -9.17 10.75 8.37
N VAL A 146 -9.57 11.85 9.01
CA VAL A 146 -8.92 13.15 8.85
C VAL A 146 -7.47 13.08 9.33
N ALA A 147 -7.20 12.50 10.51
CA ALA A 147 -5.85 12.36 11.03
C ALA A 147 -4.93 11.57 10.08
N GLY A 148 -5.42 10.44 9.54
CA GLY A 148 -4.65 9.61 8.62
C GLY A 148 -4.40 10.21 7.24
N LEU A 149 -5.19 11.22 6.83
CA LEU A 149 -4.99 11.94 5.57
C LEU A 149 -4.20 13.24 5.76
N LEU A 150 -4.43 13.96 6.86
CA LEU A 150 -3.79 15.25 7.12
C LEU A 150 -2.33 15.09 7.56
N PHE A 151 -2.03 14.12 8.43
CA PHE A 151 -0.67 13.92 8.94
C PHE A 151 0.35 13.73 7.81
N PRO A 152 0.16 12.81 6.84
CA PRO A 152 1.07 12.68 5.70
C PRO A 152 1.28 13.96 4.89
N VAL A 153 0.25 14.81 4.76
CA VAL A 153 0.36 16.09 4.04
C VAL A 153 1.27 17.05 4.81
N LEU A 154 1.06 17.18 6.13
CA LEU A 154 1.88 18.04 6.99
C LEU A 154 3.36 17.63 6.97
N VAL A 155 3.61 16.32 6.89
CA VAL A 155 4.98 15.79 6.83
C VAL A 155 5.48 15.53 5.41
N ILE A 156 4.80 15.99 4.35
CA ILE A 156 5.20 15.82 2.93
C ILE A 156 5.50 14.33 2.57
N ASP A 157 4.75 13.40 3.16
CA ASP A 157 4.89 11.97 2.88
C ASP A 157 3.88 11.48 1.83
N ARG A 158 4.36 11.44 0.59
CA ARG A 158 3.61 10.95 -0.57
C ARG A 158 3.23 9.46 -0.44
N ASN A 159 4.10 8.63 0.13
CA ASN A 159 3.82 7.19 0.19
C ASN A 159 2.75 6.87 1.24
N ARG A 160 2.68 7.60 2.35
CA ARG A 160 1.65 7.35 3.38
C ARG A 160 0.28 7.86 2.98
N ILE A 161 0.19 9.00 2.28
CA ILE A 161 -1.10 9.47 1.77
C ILE A 161 -1.69 8.50 0.72
N PHE A 162 -0.87 7.96 -0.19
CA PHE A 162 -1.33 6.95 -1.14
C PHE A 162 -1.79 5.68 -0.45
N ALA A 163 -1.05 5.20 0.54
CA ALA A 163 -1.45 4.05 1.34
C ALA A 163 -2.82 4.26 1.99
N ALA A 164 -3.04 5.43 2.60
CA ALA A 164 -4.29 5.79 3.25
C ALA A 164 -5.47 5.85 2.26
N LEU A 165 -5.30 6.53 1.13
CA LEU A 165 -6.32 6.67 0.08
C LEU A 165 -6.64 5.31 -0.56
N PHE A 166 -5.62 4.51 -0.87
CA PHE A 166 -5.77 3.17 -1.42
C PHE A 166 -6.51 2.24 -0.46
N ALA A 167 -6.09 2.20 0.81
CA ALA A 167 -6.72 1.38 1.83
C ALA A 167 -8.20 1.75 2.02
N MET A 168 -8.49 3.06 2.07
CA MET A 168 -9.85 3.57 2.15
C MET A 168 -10.70 3.18 0.92
N ALA A 169 -10.15 3.35 -0.29
CA ALA A 169 -10.83 2.97 -1.52
C ALA A 169 -11.16 1.47 -1.55
N LEU A 170 -10.23 0.60 -1.15
CA LEU A 170 -10.47 -0.84 -1.06
C LEU A 170 -11.53 -1.18 0.00
N VAL A 171 -11.50 -0.57 1.18
CA VAL A 171 -12.54 -0.79 2.20
C VAL A 171 -13.92 -0.39 1.67
N ILE A 172 -14.04 0.74 0.98
CA ILE A 172 -15.30 1.20 0.37
C ILE A 172 -15.75 0.22 -0.73
N LEU A 173 -14.84 -0.21 -1.60
CA LEU A 173 -15.15 -1.10 -2.72
C LEU A 173 -15.58 -2.50 -2.25
N PHE A 174 -14.89 -3.08 -1.27
CA PHE A 174 -15.15 -4.44 -0.79
C PHE A 174 -16.37 -4.53 0.14
N ARG A 175 -16.71 -3.49 0.90
CA ARG A 175 -17.91 -3.49 1.78
C ARG A 175 -19.20 -3.07 1.08
N ARG A 176 -19.10 -2.73 -0.20
CA ARG A 176 -20.24 -2.28 -1.02
C ARG A 176 -21.23 -3.41 -1.26
N ASP A 177 -22.49 -3.03 -1.45
CA ASP A 177 -23.52 -3.92 -1.99
C ASP A 177 -23.23 -4.28 -3.46
N ASP A 178 -23.19 -5.58 -3.78
CA ASP A 178 -22.97 -6.06 -5.15
C ASP A 178 -24.06 -5.66 -6.13
N ALA A 179 -25.30 -5.45 -5.65
CA ALA A 179 -26.43 -5.02 -6.45
C ALA A 179 -26.32 -3.56 -6.90
N ARG A 180 -25.51 -2.74 -6.19
CA ARG A 180 -25.32 -1.32 -6.53
C ARG A 180 -24.26 -1.14 -7.64
N PRO A 181 -24.32 -0.05 -8.42
CA PRO A 181 -23.26 0.29 -9.38
C PRO A 181 -21.94 0.61 -8.68
N LEU A 182 -20.82 0.47 -9.39
CA LEU A 182 -19.49 0.78 -8.84
C LEU A 182 -19.44 2.27 -8.47
N PRO A 183 -18.86 2.64 -7.30
CA PRO A 183 -18.79 4.02 -6.84
C PRO A 183 -17.64 4.72 -7.58
N TRP A 184 -17.66 4.64 -8.92
CA TRP A 184 -16.58 5.10 -9.78
C TRP A 184 -16.34 6.59 -9.61
N LYS A 185 -17.39 7.38 -9.32
CA LYS A 185 -17.25 8.82 -9.02
C LYS A 185 -16.40 9.05 -7.77
N THR A 186 -16.69 8.33 -6.68
CA THR A 186 -15.91 8.44 -5.43
C THR A 186 -14.47 7.97 -5.64
N VAL A 187 -14.29 6.83 -6.32
CA VAL A 187 -12.95 6.31 -6.63
C VAL A 187 -12.18 7.25 -7.54
N ALA A 188 -12.83 7.85 -8.54
CA ALA A 188 -12.22 8.82 -9.44
C ALA A 188 -11.83 10.11 -8.69
N VAL A 189 -12.69 10.63 -7.80
CA VAL A 189 -12.36 11.79 -6.96
C VAL A 189 -11.16 11.48 -6.05
N LEU A 190 -11.12 10.29 -5.43
CA LEU A 190 -9.97 9.87 -4.62
C LEU A 190 -8.69 9.72 -5.46
N ALA A 191 -8.79 9.18 -6.67
CA ALA A 191 -7.66 9.00 -7.57
C ALA A 191 -7.12 10.34 -8.07
N VAL A 192 -7.99 11.23 -8.55
CA VAL A 192 -7.62 12.58 -9.03
C VAL A 192 -7.10 13.42 -7.88
N GLY A 193 -7.80 13.44 -6.74
CA GLY A 193 -7.34 14.16 -5.55
C GLY A 193 -5.98 13.66 -5.05
N GLY A 194 -5.79 12.33 -5.02
CA GLY A 194 -4.50 11.71 -4.71
C GLY A 194 -3.39 12.12 -5.69
N ALA A 195 -3.67 12.09 -6.99
CA ALA A 195 -2.72 12.50 -8.02
C ALA A 195 -2.36 13.99 -7.94
N VAL A 196 -3.33 14.86 -7.66
CA VAL A 196 -3.08 16.30 -7.46
C VAL A 196 -2.21 16.53 -6.24
N VAL A 197 -2.56 15.94 -5.09
CA VAL A 197 -1.75 16.06 -3.87
C VAL A 197 -0.36 15.48 -4.09
N PHE A 198 -0.23 14.37 -4.82
CA PHE A 198 1.07 13.80 -5.20
C PHE A 198 1.94 14.78 -5.97
N SER A 199 1.40 15.35 -7.04
CA SER A 199 2.13 16.27 -7.91
C SER A 199 2.51 17.53 -7.17
N VAL A 200 1.60 18.10 -6.36
CA VAL A 200 1.87 19.28 -5.55
C VAL A 200 2.95 19.01 -4.51
N LEU A 201 2.83 17.93 -3.73
CA LEU A 201 3.86 17.55 -2.76
C LEU A 201 5.19 17.20 -3.44
N GLY A 202 5.16 16.64 -4.65
CA GLY A 202 6.35 16.38 -5.47
C GLY A 202 7.06 17.67 -5.85
N ILE A 203 6.33 18.66 -6.38
CA ILE A 203 6.88 19.97 -6.72
C ILE A 203 7.43 20.69 -5.47
N LEU A 204 6.69 20.68 -4.36
CA LEU A 204 7.12 21.31 -3.12
C LEU A 204 8.39 20.68 -2.52
N ARG A 205 8.55 19.36 -2.68
CA ARG A 205 9.70 18.62 -2.13
C ARG A 205 10.92 18.67 -3.03
N SER A 206 10.73 18.59 -4.33
CA SER A 206 11.81 18.28 -5.29
C SER A 206 12.00 19.35 -6.37
N GLY A 207 11.20 20.42 -6.39
CA GLY A 207 11.32 21.50 -7.36
C GLY A 207 10.72 21.20 -8.73
N THR A 208 11.14 21.96 -9.74
CA THR A 208 10.76 21.71 -11.14
C THR A 208 11.61 20.58 -11.75
N LEU A 209 11.22 20.08 -12.91
CA LEU A 209 11.88 18.94 -13.57
C LEU A 209 12.81 19.39 -14.70
N ASP A 210 13.08 20.70 -14.81
CA ASP A 210 13.70 21.31 -15.98
C ASP A 210 15.17 20.92 -16.15
N TYR A 211 15.81 20.43 -15.09
CA TYR A 211 17.21 19.99 -15.06
C TYR A 211 17.38 18.47 -15.21
N VAL A 212 16.30 17.71 -15.40
CA VAL A 212 16.36 16.25 -15.56
C VAL A 212 16.65 15.91 -17.02
N THR A 213 17.86 15.43 -17.30
CA THR A 213 18.29 15.03 -18.64
C THR A 213 18.17 13.52 -18.83
N LEU A 214 16.95 13.05 -19.07
CA LEU A 214 16.68 11.68 -19.52
C LEU A 214 16.19 11.70 -20.98
N PRO A 215 16.28 10.58 -21.73
CA PRO A 215 15.79 10.50 -23.10
C PRO A 215 14.26 10.46 -23.11
N PHE A 216 13.63 11.59 -22.79
CA PHE A 216 12.17 11.72 -22.74
C PHE A 216 11.58 11.82 -24.14
N SER A 217 10.44 11.18 -24.35
CA SER A 217 9.67 11.27 -25.59
C SER A 217 9.03 12.66 -25.76
N ASP A 218 8.57 12.96 -26.97
CA ASP A 218 7.85 14.20 -27.27
C ASP A 218 6.56 14.34 -26.46
N LEU A 219 5.86 13.23 -26.20
CA LEU A 219 4.67 13.21 -25.35
C LEU A 219 4.98 13.69 -23.93
N TYR A 220 6.08 13.19 -23.35
CA TYR A 220 6.51 13.61 -22.02
C TYR A 220 6.87 15.10 -22.01
N LYS A 221 7.67 15.55 -22.98
CA LYS A 221 8.13 16.94 -23.08
C LYS A 221 6.98 17.93 -23.23
N ALA A 222 5.96 17.58 -24.00
CA ALA A 222 4.75 18.39 -24.23
C ALA A 222 3.76 18.37 -23.06
N SER A 223 3.89 17.45 -22.10
CA SER A 223 2.95 17.32 -20.98
C SER A 223 3.08 18.46 -19.96
N PRO A 224 1.98 18.85 -19.29
CA PRO A 224 2.03 19.82 -18.18
C PRO A 224 2.91 19.35 -17.03
N GLN A 225 3.46 20.29 -16.24
CA GLN A 225 4.41 19.98 -15.15
C GLN A 225 3.88 18.95 -14.13
N GLY A 226 2.60 19.06 -13.76
CA GLY A 226 1.98 18.10 -12.83
C GLY A 226 1.89 16.69 -13.41
N VAL A 227 1.69 16.57 -14.74
CA VAL A 227 1.64 15.29 -15.47
C VAL A 227 3.04 14.72 -15.65
N LYS A 228 4.05 15.56 -15.96
CA LYS A 228 5.46 15.16 -16.01
C LYS A 228 5.92 14.49 -14.72
N TRP A 229 5.53 15.03 -13.56
CA TRP A 229 5.81 14.42 -12.25
C TRP A 229 5.16 13.04 -12.09
N LEU A 230 3.90 12.89 -12.49
CA LEU A 230 3.19 11.62 -12.42
C LEU A 230 3.82 10.58 -13.36
N LEU A 231 4.08 10.96 -14.62
CA LEU A 231 4.71 10.09 -15.60
C LEU A 231 6.11 9.67 -15.17
N LEU A 232 6.95 10.62 -14.72
CA LEU A 232 8.30 10.35 -14.25
C LEU A 232 8.28 9.37 -13.09
N TYR A 233 7.49 9.66 -12.05
CA TYR A 233 7.41 8.77 -10.90
C TYR A 233 6.85 7.40 -11.28
N ALA A 234 5.91 7.37 -12.23
CA ALA A 234 5.28 6.12 -12.66
C ALA A 234 6.16 5.24 -13.56
N SER A 235 7.18 5.81 -14.19
CA SER A 235 7.96 5.13 -15.24
C SER A 235 9.46 5.06 -14.96
N ALA A 236 9.98 5.87 -14.05
CA ALA A 236 11.41 5.88 -13.70
C ALA A 236 11.87 4.54 -13.12
N GLY A 237 11.01 3.83 -12.37
CA GLY A 237 11.36 2.52 -11.81
C GLY A 237 11.70 1.48 -12.88
N PRO A 238 10.77 1.15 -13.82
CA PRO A 238 11.09 0.24 -14.92
C PRO A 238 12.21 0.74 -15.84
N TYR A 239 12.32 2.05 -16.07
CA TYR A 239 13.44 2.64 -16.81
C TYR A 239 14.79 2.32 -16.15
N ASN A 240 14.94 2.66 -14.87
CA ASN A 240 16.17 2.41 -14.11
C ASN A 240 16.47 0.91 -14.03
N PHE A 241 15.45 0.06 -13.88
CA PHE A 241 15.59 -1.39 -13.91
C PHE A 241 16.18 -1.89 -15.25
N GLY A 242 15.66 -1.40 -16.38
CA GLY A 242 16.20 -1.70 -17.71
C GLY A 242 17.64 -1.22 -17.89
N SER A 243 17.93 0.01 -17.46
CA SER A 243 19.26 0.63 -17.54
C SER A 243 20.31 -0.17 -16.77
N ILE A 244 20.03 -0.55 -15.51
CA ILE A 244 20.96 -1.35 -14.70
C ILE A 244 21.15 -2.75 -15.25
N LEU A 245 20.08 -3.38 -15.75
CA LEU A 245 20.18 -4.70 -16.36
C LEU A 245 21.11 -4.68 -17.59
N ALA A 246 20.95 -3.69 -18.47
CA ALA A 246 21.76 -3.53 -19.67
C ALA A 246 23.24 -3.24 -19.34
N LYS A 247 23.49 -2.50 -18.27
CA LYS A 247 24.86 -2.18 -17.80
C LYS A 247 25.55 -3.33 -17.08
N HIS A 248 24.86 -4.46 -16.83
CA HIS A 248 25.37 -5.60 -16.07
C HIS A 248 25.98 -5.21 -14.72
N TYR A 249 25.44 -4.17 -14.09
CA TYR A 249 25.96 -3.65 -12.83
C TYR A 249 25.50 -4.52 -11.66
N THR A 250 26.43 -4.84 -10.75
CA THR A 250 26.15 -5.64 -9.56
C THR A 250 26.62 -4.95 -8.29
N ASP A 251 25.72 -4.91 -7.30
CA ASP A 251 25.98 -4.42 -5.95
C ASP A 251 24.94 -5.02 -4.98
N SER A 252 25.43 -5.70 -3.94
CA SER A 252 24.60 -6.30 -2.90
C SER A 252 24.34 -5.36 -1.71
N HIS A 253 25.13 -4.29 -1.57
CA HIS A 253 25.06 -3.38 -0.42
C HIS A 253 23.68 -2.70 -0.34
N PHE A 254 23.11 -2.33 -1.49
CA PHE A 254 21.77 -1.73 -1.55
C PHE A 254 20.68 -2.69 -1.04
N LEU A 255 20.79 -3.99 -1.34
CA LEU A 255 19.86 -5.01 -0.84
C LEU A 255 20.02 -5.22 0.68
N ILE A 256 21.26 -5.24 1.17
CA ILE A 256 21.54 -5.36 2.61
C ILE A 256 20.90 -4.19 3.37
N ASN A 257 21.06 -2.96 2.87
CA ASN A 257 20.44 -1.75 3.45
C ASN A 257 18.91 -1.81 3.51
N GLN A 258 18.28 -2.56 2.61
CA GLN A 258 16.84 -2.75 2.59
C GLN A 258 16.35 -3.86 3.55
N LEU A 259 17.10 -4.97 3.64
CA LEU A 259 16.71 -6.15 4.42
C LEU A 259 17.12 -6.06 5.89
N VAL A 260 18.29 -5.49 6.18
CA VAL A 260 18.88 -5.48 7.51
C VAL A 260 18.56 -4.16 8.20
N PRO A 261 17.82 -4.16 9.32
CA PRO A 261 17.54 -2.92 10.04
C PRO A 261 18.85 -2.26 10.52
N MET A 262 18.88 -0.93 10.49
CA MET A 262 20.03 -0.11 10.96
C MET A 262 21.35 -0.28 10.16
N SER A 263 21.34 -0.93 9.00
CA SER A 263 22.56 -1.17 8.21
C SER A 263 23.04 0.02 7.38
N GLY A 264 22.21 1.05 7.19
CA GLY A 264 22.60 2.30 6.53
C GLY A 264 21.48 2.93 5.71
N SER A 265 21.82 3.99 4.97
CA SER A 265 20.87 4.68 4.09
C SER A 265 20.66 3.94 2.76
N ILE A 266 19.43 3.95 2.26
CA ILE A 266 19.03 3.43 0.93
C ILE A 266 19.12 4.58 -0.12
N ALA A 267 19.96 5.59 0.13
CA ALA A 267 20.16 6.67 -0.83
C ALA A 267 21.03 6.20 -1.99
N THR A 268 20.55 6.33 -3.23
CA THR A 268 21.37 6.12 -4.44
C THR A 268 22.08 7.43 -4.87
N ALA A 269 21.74 8.56 -4.27
CA ALA A 269 22.42 9.83 -4.57
C ALA A 269 23.82 9.82 -3.93
N GLY A 270 24.84 10.10 -4.73
CA GLY A 270 26.24 10.06 -4.29
C GLY A 270 26.83 8.65 -4.18
N THR A 271 26.15 7.63 -4.70
CA THR A 271 26.70 6.27 -4.82
C THR A 271 27.35 6.06 -6.19
N GLY A 272 28.14 4.99 -6.33
CA GLY A 272 28.73 4.57 -7.61
C GLY A 272 27.77 3.83 -8.54
N ILE A 273 26.44 3.86 -8.28
CA ILE A 273 25.45 3.19 -9.12
C ILE A 273 25.31 3.97 -10.43
N PRO A 274 25.48 3.33 -11.61
CA PRO A 274 25.54 4.02 -12.89
C PRO A 274 24.13 4.36 -13.41
N LEU A 275 23.37 5.20 -12.70
CA LEU A 275 22.08 5.72 -13.15
C LEU A 275 22.28 6.81 -14.22
N ASP A 276 21.42 6.83 -15.24
CA ASP A 276 21.49 7.85 -16.30
C ASP A 276 21.19 9.27 -15.78
N ALA A 277 20.41 9.34 -14.70
CA ALA A 277 20.14 10.56 -13.96
C ALA A 277 20.24 10.26 -12.46
N ALA A 278 21.39 10.57 -11.84
CA ALA A 278 21.65 10.26 -10.43
C ALA A 278 20.68 10.95 -9.44
N ASN A 279 20.06 12.04 -9.87
CA ASN A 279 19.01 12.76 -9.14
C ASN A 279 17.63 12.07 -9.21
N ILE A 280 17.42 11.10 -10.10
CA ILE A 280 16.19 10.32 -10.22
C ILE A 280 16.42 8.92 -9.62
N ASN A 281 16.29 8.84 -8.30
CA ASN A 281 16.54 7.64 -7.49
C ASN A 281 15.31 6.73 -7.30
N VAL A 282 14.36 6.76 -8.24
CA VAL A 282 13.14 5.95 -8.18
C VAL A 282 13.43 4.55 -8.72
N GLY A 283 13.20 3.51 -7.92
CA GLY A 283 13.50 2.13 -8.29
C GLY A 283 12.30 1.20 -8.07
N THR A 284 12.23 0.12 -8.84
CA THR A 284 11.27 -0.95 -8.55
C THR A 284 11.63 -1.66 -7.24
N GLU A 285 10.68 -2.36 -6.63
CA GLU A 285 10.92 -3.28 -5.51
C GLU A 285 11.98 -4.34 -5.83
N PHE A 286 12.12 -4.67 -7.11
CA PHE A 286 12.99 -5.73 -7.62
C PHE A 286 14.39 -5.22 -7.98
N PHE A 287 14.58 -3.90 -8.02
CA PHE A 287 15.83 -3.24 -8.36
C PHE A 287 17.02 -3.61 -7.44
N PRO A 288 16.87 -3.65 -6.09
CA PRO A 288 17.93 -4.16 -5.21
C PRO A 288 18.33 -5.60 -5.51
N PHE A 289 17.36 -6.46 -5.83
CA PHE A 289 17.61 -7.88 -6.11
C PHE A 289 18.26 -8.08 -7.48
N LEU A 290 17.92 -7.22 -8.45
CA LEU A 290 18.60 -7.15 -9.74
C LEU A 290 20.08 -6.82 -9.57
N MET A 291 20.42 -5.81 -8.77
CA MET A 291 21.82 -5.45 -8.52
C MET A 291 22.55 -6.53 -7.73
N ALA A 292 21.91 -7.18 -6.77
CA ALA A 292 22.56 -8.19 -5.94
C ALA A 292 22.81 -9.52 -6.69
N PHE A 293 21.84 -10.00 -7.47
CA PHE A 293 21.86 -11.35 -8.04
C PHE A 293 21.45 -11.41 -9.52
N GLY A 294 21.46 -10.28 -10.22
CA GLY A 294 21.09 -10.18 -11.63
C GLY A 294 19.60 -10.51 -11.88
N PRO A 295 19.25 -10.89 -13.13
CA PRO A 295 17.86 -11.18 -13.52
C PRO A 295 17.18 -12.23 -12.64
N VAL A 296 17.93 -13.23 -12.19
CA VAL A 296 17.41 -14.33 -11.36
C VAL A 296 16.96 -13.80 -10.00
N GLY A 297 17.72 -12.90 -9.39
CA GLY A 297 17.32 -12.21 -8.15
C GLY A 297 16.02 -11.43 -8.32
N ALA A 298 15.94 -10.64 -9.40
CA ALA A 298 14.75 -9.88 -9.70
C ALA A 298 13.52 -10.79 -9.86
N VAL A 299 13.61 -11.85 -10.66
CA VAL A 299 12.54 -12.85 -10.84
C VAL A 299 12.15 -13.49 -9.50
N GLY A 300 13.12 -13.91 -8.71
CA GLY A 300 12.89 -14.49 -7.38
C GLY A 300 12.12 -13.54 -6.45
N SER A 301 12.48 -12.26 -6.44
CA SER A 301 11.79 -11.24 -5.64
C SER A 301 10.35 -10.97 -6.12
N ILE A 302 10.10 -10.99 -7.43
CA ILE A 302 8.75 -10.87 -8.00
C ILE A 302 7.87 -12.04 -7.53
N ILE A 303 8.40 -13.27 -7.62
CA ILE A 303 7.70 -14.48 -7.17
C ILE A 303 7.45 -14.44 -5.67
N ALA A 304 8.45 -14.02 -4.88
CA ALA A 304 8.32 -13.90 -3.43
C ALA A 304 7.24 -12.87 -3.03
N LEU A 305 7.20 -11.73 -3.70
CA LEU A 305 6.16 -10.72 -3.46
C LEU A 305 4.76 -11.24 -3.83
N TYR A 306 4.65 -11.97 -4.95
CA TYR A 306 3.39 -12.60 -5.32
C TYR A 306 2.96 -13.69 -4.32
N ALA A 307 3.90 -14.49 -3.82
CA ALA A 307 3.63 -15.49 -2.78
C ALA A 307 3.15 -14.84 -1.47
N LEU A 308 3.76 -13.72 -1.07
CA LEU A 308 3.32 -12.93 0.08
C LEU A 308 1.89 -12.38 -0.12
N LEU A 309 1.56 -11.92 -1.33
CA LEU A 309 0.22 -11.48 -1.70
C LEU A 309 -0.80 -12.63 -1.60
N LEU A 310 -0.48 -13.80 -2.17
CA LEU A 310 -1.32 -15.00 -2.05
C LEU A 310 -1.53 -15.43 -0.60
N TRP A 311 -0.48 -15.40 0.21
CA TRP A 311 -0.56 -15.67 1.65
C TRP A 311 -1.50 -14.68 2.34
N SER A 312 -1.36 -13.38 2.07
CA SER A 312 -2.24 -12.36 2.65
C SER A 312 -3.71 -12.55 2.27
N VAL A 313 -3.99 -12.99 1.04
CA VAL A 313 -5.36 -13.30 0.58
C VAL A 313 -5.92 -14.54 1.28
N ARG A 314 -5.10 -15.60 1.45
CA ARG A 314 -5.51 -16.79 2.21
C ARG A 314 -5.87 -16.44 3.66
N ARG A 315 -5.19 -15.47 4.27
CA ARG A 315 -5.47 -14.98 5.63
C ARG A 315 -6.81 -14.25 5.75
N LEU A 316 -7.42 -13.82 4.65
CA LEU A 316 -8.77 -13.27 4.64
C LEU A 316 -9.85 -14.35 4.73
N GLN A 317 -9.52 -15.61 4.45
CA GLN A 317 -10.49 -16.69 4.44
C GLN A 317 -10.57 -17.41 5.80
N PRO A 318 -11.75 -17.90 6.22
CA PRO A 318 -13.06 -17.72 5.58
C PRO A 318 -13.84 -16.49 6.10
N THR A 319 -13.43 -15.88 7.22
CA THR A 319 -14.24 -14.92 7.99
C THR A 319 -13.81 -13.46 7.90
N VAL A 320 -12.80 -13.16 7.08
CA VAL A 320 -12.18 -11.82 6.97
C VAL A 320 -11.81 -11.27 8.35
N PRO A 321 -10.81 -11.84 9.04
CA PRO A 321 -10.35 -11.31 10.31
C PRO A 321 -9.80 -9.88 10.14
N LEU A 322 -10.01 -9.02 11.13
CA LEU A 322 -9.63 -7.59 11.05
C LEU A 322 -8.15 -7.41 10.73
N PHE A 323 -7.28 -8.08 11.48
CA PHE A 323 -5.83 -7.98 11.28
C PHE A 323 -5.37 -8.64 9.99
N GLY A 324 -6.04 -9.70 9.53
CA GLY A 324 -5.81 -10.26 8.19
C GLY A 324 -6.17 -9.27 7.08
N TRP A 325 -7.22 -8.47 7.28
CA TRP A 325 -7.57 -7.39 6.36
C TRP A 325 -6.51 -6.30 6.35
N LEU A 326 -6.02 -5.86 7.52
CA LEU A 326 -4.94 -4.87 7.57
C LEU A 326 -3.65 -5.35 6.88
N ILE A 327 -3.28 -6.63 7.08
CA ILE A 327 -2.16 -7.27 6.38
C ILE A 327 -2.39 -7.23 4.86
N PHE A 328 -3.57 -7.65 4.38
CA PHE A 328 -3.88 -7.62 2.96
C PHE A 328 -3.82 -6.20 2.38
N LEU A 329 -4.38 -5.20 3.07
CA LEU A 329 -4.33 -3.80 2.62
C LEU A 329 -2.88 -3.31 2.50
N ARG A 330 -2.02 -3.66 3.45
CA ARG A 330 -0.60 -3.31 3.39
C ARG A 330 0.11 -4.01 2.22
N VAL A 331 -0.03 -5.34 2.11
CA VAL A 331 0.67 -6.12 1.10
C VAL A 331 0.20 -5.74 -0.31
N SER A 332 -1.11 -5.60 -0.52
CA SER A 332 -1.66 -5.15 -1.81
C SER A 332 -1.22 -3.73 -2.17
N TYR A 333 -1.05 -2.84 -1.18
CA TYR A 333 -0.47 -1.51 -1.41
C TYR A 333 1.00 -1.60 -1.81
N THR A 334 1.81 -2.44 -1.14
CA THR A 334 3.21 -2.63 -1.54
C THR A 334 3.33 -3.26 -2.93
N CYS A 335 2.40 -4.14 -3.32
CA CYS A 335 2.32 -4.66 -4.69
C CYS A 335 1.96 -3.57 -5.71
N LEU A 336 1.01 -2.68 -5.36
CA LEU A 336 0.67 -1.52 -6.18
C LEU A 336 1.89 -0.62 -6.39
N MET A 337 2.68 -0.43 -5.33
CA MET A 337 3.85 0.43 -5.35
C MET A 337 5.12 -0.23 -5.89
N ALA A 338 5.11 -1.55 -6.11
CA ALA A 338 6.28 -2.32 -6.50
C ALA A 338 7.00 -1.82 -7.75
N PRO A 339 6.34 -1.23 -8.76
CA PRO A 339 7.06 -0.65 -9.89
C PRO A 339 7.78 0.67 -9.59
N PHE A 340 7.46 1.35 -8.48
CA PHE A 340 7.89 2.74 -8.24
C PHE A 340 8.75 2.92 -6.99
N ALA A 341 8.51 2.12 -5.95
CA ALA A 341 9.18 2.33 -4.68
C ALA A 341 9.38 1.01 -3.92
N PRO A 342 10.61 0.68 -3.50
CA PRO A 342 10.86 -0.46 -2.64
C PRO A 342 10.25 -0.21 -1.25
N GLN A 343 9.25 -1.01 -0.89
CA GLN A 343 8.52 -0.95 0.37
C GLN A 343 8.15 -2.34 0.92
N ALA A 344 8.08 -3.37 0.08
CA ALA A 344 7.62 -4.70 0.46
C ALA A 344 8.66 -5.46 1.28
N PHE A 345 9.92 -5.47 0.84
CA PHE A 345 11.02 -6.19 1.52
C PHE A 345 11.76 -5.31 2.54
N THR A 346 11.05 -4.38 3.17
CA THR A 346 11.61 -3.51 4.22
C THR A 346 11.28 -4.04 5.61
N TRP A 347 12.15 -3.74 6.58
CA TRP A 347 11.88 -4.06 7.99
C TRP A 347 10.56 -3.48 8.48
N THR A 348 10.20 -2.26 8.06
CA THR A 348 8.93 -1.62 8.47
C THR A 348 7.71 -2.40 8.01
N ASN A 349 7.74 -3.01 6.83
CA ASN A 349 6.66 -3.83 6.32
C ASN A 349 6.56 -5.17 7.08
N ALA A 350 7.69 -5.84 7.28
CA ALA A 350 7.76 -7.06 8.08
C ALA A 350 7.27 -6.82 9.52
N GLY A 351 7.75 -5.74 10.15
CA GLY A 351 7.35 -5.30 11.48
C GLY A 351 5.85 -5.03 11.58
N PHE A 352 5.24 -4.39 10.59
CA PHE A 352 3.79 -4.20 10.56
C PHE A 352 3.01 -5.51 10.48
N ILE A 353 3.47 -6.47 9.66
CA ILE A 353 2.84 -7.80 9.55
C ILE A 353 2.94 -8.54 10.90
N VAL A 354 4.12 -8.57 11.50
CA VAL A 354 4.34 -9.16 12.82
C VAL A 354 3.45 -8.50 13.87
N LEU A 355 3.36 -7.17 13.88
CA LEU A 355 2.50 -6.43 14.79
C LEU A 355 1.02 -6.80 14.61
N CYS A 356 0.53 -6.95 13.38
CA CYS A 356 -0.83 -7.43 13.12
C CYS A 356 -1.07 -8.84 13.66
N LEU A 357 -0.10 -9.75 13.53
CA LEU A 357 -0.19 -11.11 14.07
C LEU A 357 -0.18 -11.10 15.61
N LEU A 358 0.65 -10.28 16.23
CA LEU A 358 0.70 -10.11 17.68
C LEU A 358 -0.61 -9.51 18.22
N MET A 359 -1.13 -8.47 17.57
CA MET A 359 -2.41 -7.88 17.94
C MET A 359 -3.56 -8.88 17.81
N GLN A 360 -3.53 -9.74 16.80
CA GLN A 360 -4.50 -10.83 16.66
C GLN A 360 -4.40 -11.84 17.81
N LEU A 361 -3.19 -12.20 18.24
CA LEU A 361 -2.97 -13.07 19.38
C LEU A 361 -3.50 -12.42 20.67
N ILE A 362 -3.15 -11.15 20.92
CA ILE A 362 -3.62 -10.40 22.10
C ILE A 362 -5.15 -10.33 22.12
N ALA A 363 -5.79 -10.04 20.98
CA ALA A 363 -7.23 -9.99 20.88
C ALA A 363 -7.89 -11.35 21.19
N ALA A 364 -7.25 -12.46 20.83
CA ALA A 364 -7.73 -13.80 21.14
C ALA A 364 -7.66 -14.13 22.64
N LEU A 365 -6.63 -13.60 23.34
CA LEU A 365 -6.42 -13.79 24.78
C LEU A 365 -7.38 -12.96 25.65
N LEU A 366 -8.00 -11.91 25.11
CA LEU A 366 -8.96 -11.09 25.87
C LEU A 366 -10.27 -11.85 26.19
N PRO A 367 -10.89 -11.64 27.37
CA PRO A 367 -12.16 -12.29 27.73
C PRO A 367 -13.30 -11.97 26.76
N ASN A 368 -14.09 -12.99 26.38
CA ASN A 368 -15.24 -12.80 25.48
C ASN A 368 -16.57 -12.71 26.24
N ARG A 369 -16.99 -11.49 26.58
CA ARG A 369 -18.26 -11.29 27.30
C ARG A 369 -19.52 -11.75 26.54
N ARG A 370 -19.43 -11.98 25.22
CA ARG A 370 -20.56 -12.48 24.40
C ARG A 370 -20.74 -14.01 24.42
N GLN A 371 -19.76 -14.77 24.90
CA GLN A 371 -19.88 -16.23 25.04
C GLN A 371 -20.54 -16.66 26.36
N GLY A 372 -20.72 -15.73 27.31
CA GLY A 372 -21.35 -16.00 28.61
C GLY A 372 -22.87 -15.75 28.67
N ARG A 373 -23.54 -15.47 27.55
CA ARG A 373 -25.01 -15.47 27.52
C ARG A 373 -25.48 -16.88 27.16
N PRO A 374 -26.02 -17.68 28.11
CA PRO A 374 -26.70 -18.90 27.73
C PRO A 374 -27.81 -18.54 26.73
N GLN A 375 -27.80 -19.22 25.58
CA GLN A 375 -28.97 -19.25 24.72
C GLN A 375 -30.10 -19.84 25.55
N HIS A 376 -31.08 -19.02 25.96
CA HIS A 376 -32.25 -19.50 26.67
C HIS A 376 -32.95 -20.54 25.77
N PRO A 377 -33.13 -21.80 26.20
CA PRO A 377 -33.71 -22.87 25.36
C PRO A 377 -35.20 -22.68 25.03
N TYR A 378 -35.86 -21.61 25.49
CA TYR A 378 -37.32 -21.52 25.54
C TYR A 378 -37.98 -20.64 24.47
N ALA A 379 -37.24 -20.16 23.46
CA ALA A 379 -37.82 -19.28 22.43
C ALA A 379 -38.63 -20.01 21.32
N HIS A 380 -38.77 -21.34 21.38
CA HIS A 380 -39.49 -22.12 20.35
C HIS A 380 -40.87 -22.66 20.76
N ALA A 381 -41.35 -22.41 21.98
CA ALA A 381 -42.56 -23.09 22.49
C ALA A 381 -43.87 -22.26 22.46
N LEU A 382 -43.89 -21.03 21.92
CA LEU A 382 -45.07 -20.15 22.01
C LEU A 382 -45.72 -19.75 20.67
N SER A 383 -45.35 -20.37 19.54
CA SER A 383 -45.94 -20.05 18.23
C SER A 383 -46.94 -21.08 17.70
N SER A 384 -47.44 -22.02 18.52
CA SER A 384 -48.35 -23.08 18.06
C SER A 384 -49.61 -23.25 18.92
N VAL A 385 -50.24 -22.16 19.34
CA VAL A 385 -51.62 -22.21 19.87
C VAL A 385 -52.52 -21.42 18.92
N VAL A 386 -53.05 -22.13 17.93
CA VAL A 386 -54.22 -21.71 17.16
C VAL A 386 -55.44 -22.09 18.00
N PRO A 387 -56.33 -21.15 18.38
CA PRO A 387 -57.55 -21.51 19.07
C PRO A 387 -58.53 -22.17 18.08
N PRO A 388 -59.24 -23.24 18.47
CA PRO A 388 -60.26 -23.85 17.64
C PRO A 388 -61.48 -22.94 17.57
N SER A 389 -61.94 -22.66 16.35
CA SER A 389 -63.27 -22.13 16.08
C SER A 389 -64.34 -23.16 16.46
N LEU A 390 -65.31 -22.75 17.26
CA LEU A 390 -66.54 -23.47 17.58
C LEU A 390 -67.70 -22.45 17.63
N PRO A 391 -68.94 -22.89 17.45
CA PRO A 391 -69.54 -23.54 16.28
C PRO A 391 -70.30 -22.54 15.39
#